data_AF-R0N638-F1
#
_entry.id   AF-R0N638-F1
#
_cell.length_a   1.000
_cell.length_b   1.000
_cell.length_c   1.000
_cell.angle_alpha   90.00
_cell.angle_beta   90.00
_cell.angle_gamma   90.00
#
_symmetry.space_group_name_H-M   'P 1'
#
loop_
_entity.id
_entity.type
_entity.pdbx_description
1 polymer ?
#
loop_
_entity_poly.entity_id
_entity_poly.type
_entity_poly.pdbx_seq_one_letter_code
_entity_poly.pdbx_strand_id
1 'polypeptide(L)'
;SLDEEAREWFRKLENGDEEALALWQWFRDESLVEFNRLYNELQVEFDSYNGEAFYNDKMDAVVDILSEKGLLVESEGAQVVNLEKYGIEHPALIKKSDGATLYITRDLAAALYRKNEYQFAKSIYVVGQEQSVHFKQLKAVLQEMGYDWSDDITHVPFGLVTKEGKKLSTRKGNVILLEPTVAEAVSRAKTQIEAKNPELENKDQVAHAVGVGAIKFYDLKTDRTNGYDFDLEAMVSFEGETGPYVQYAYARIQSILRKADFKPETAGNYSLNDAESWEIIKLIQDFPRIINRAADNFEPSIIAKFAISLAQAFNKYYAHTRILDESPERDSRLALSYATAVVLKEALRLLGVEAPEKM
;
A
#
# COMPACT_ATOMS: atom_id res chain seq x y z
N SER A 1 19.27 -27.37 -26.78
CA SER A 1 18.67 -27.66 -25.46
C SER A 1 17.46 -26.77 -25.25
N LEU A 2 16.59 -27.03 -24.26
CA LEU A 2 15.49 -26.12 -23.95
C LEU A 2 15.96 -24.68 -23.67
N ASP A 3 17.15 -24.52 -23.07
CA ASP A 3 17.75 -23.19 -22.83
C ASP A 3 18.14 -22.47 -24.13
N GLU A 4 18.63 -23.21 -25.13
CA GLU A 4 18.96 -22.64 -26.45
C GLU A 4 17.70 -22.26 -27.23
N GLU A 5 16.67 -23.11 -27.19
CA GLU A 5 15.36 -22.83 -27.79
C GLU A 5 14.71 -21.61 -27.14
N ALA A 6 14.76 -21.49 -25.81
CA ALA A 6 14.24 -20.33 -25.09
C ALA A 6 14.96 -19.01 -25.49
N ARG A 7 16.29 -19.05 -25.67
CA ARG A 7 17.06 -17.90 -26.17
C ARG A 7 16.69 -17.54 -27.61
N GLU A 8 16.40 -18.53 -28.45
CA GLU A 8 15.94 -18.30 -29.81
C GLU A 8 14.56 -17.63 -29.84
N TRP A 9 13.61 -18.11 -29.03
CA TRP A 9 12.29 -17.49 -28.87
C TRP A 9 12.37 -16.07 -28.34
N PHE A 10 13.26 -15.81 -27.37
CA PHE A 10 13.50 -14.45 -26.88
C PHE A 10 14.02 -13.53 -28.00
N ARG A 11 14.97 -14.02 -28.82
CA ARG A 11 15.46 -13.25 -29.98
C ARG A 11 14.37 -12.98 -31.02
N LYS A 12 13.49 -13.96 -31.28
CA LYS A 12 12.32 -13.76 -32.17
C LYS A 12 11.43 -12.63 -31.65
N LEU A 13 11.14 -12.64 -30.35
CA LEU A 13 10.36 -11.59 -29.70
C LEU A 13 11.01 -10.21 -29.84
N GLU A 14 12.32 -10.10 -29.58
CA GLU A 14 13.07 -8.83 -29.73
C GLU A 14 13.07 -8.32 -31.18
N ASN A 15 13.08 -9.21 -32.16
CA ASN A 15 13.05 -8.87 -33.59
C ASN A 15 11.63 -8.60 -34.14
N GLY A 16 10.61 -8.64 -33.29
CA GLY A 16 9.22 -8.37 -33.69
C GLY A 16 8.56 -9.48 -34.50
N ASP A 17 8.98 -10.73 -34.31
CA ASP A 17 8.32 -11.89 -34.93
C ASP A 17 6.84 -11.98 -34.51
N GLU A 18 5.95 -12.14 -35.48
CA GLU A 18 4.50 -12.08 -35.26
C GLU A 18 4.00 -13.18 -34.31
N GLU A 19 4.54 -14.40 -34.43
CA GLU A 19 4.14 -15.53 -33.57
C GLU A 19 4.62 -15.30 -32.13
N ALA A 20 5.87 -14.91 -31.96
CA ALA A 20 6.44 -14.62 -30.65
C ALA A 20 5.69 -13.47 -29.94
N LEU A 21 5.36 -12.39 -30.67
CA LEU A 21 4.58 -11.27 -30.15
C LEU A 21 3.16 -11.67 -29.76
N ALA A 22 2.49 -12.49 -30.59
CA ALA A 22 1.15 -12.98 -30.29
C ALA A 22 1.13 -13.86 -29.02
N LEU A 23 2.11 -14.76 -28.86
CA LEU A 23 2.25 -15.58 -27.66
C LEU A 23 2.58 -14.74 -26.42
N TRP A 24 3.49 -13.77 -26.54
CA TRP A 24 3.81 -12.84 -25.45
C TRP A 24 2.59 -12.05 -24.99
N GLN A 25 1.81 -11.51 -25.94
CA GLN A 25 0.60 -10.76 -25.64
C GLN A 25 -0.44 -11.65 -24.95
N TRP A 26 -0.64 -12.88 -25.43
CA TRP A 26 -1.51 -13.85 -24.78
C TRP A 26 -1.07 -14.17 -23.35
N PHE A 27 0.22 -14.48 -23.11
CA PHE A 27 0.73 -14.73 -21.76
C PHE A 27 0.51 -13.54 -20.82
N ARG A 28 0.71 -12.33 -21.33
CA ARG A 28 0.47 -11.08 -20.58
C ARG A 28 -1.00 -10.94 -20.21
N ASP A 29 -1.90 -11.15 -21.17
CA ASP A 29 -3.34 -10.98 -20.96
C ASP A 29 -3.89 -12.01 -19.97
N GLU A 30 -3.51 -13.29 -20.09
CA GLU A 30 -3.90 -14.34 -19.12
C GLU A 30 -3.34 -14.03 -17.72
N SER A 31 -2.11 -13.54 -17.62
CA SER A 31 -1.53 -13.13 -16.34
C SER A 31 -2.31 -11.97 -15.70
N LEU A 32 -2.74 -11.00 -16.51
CA LEU A 32 -3.54 -9.86 -16.03
C LEU A 32 -4.92 -10.28 -15.56
N VAL A 33 -5.54 -11.31 -16.14
CA VAL A 33 -6.81 -11.88 -15.63
C VAL A 33 -6.64 -12.34 -14.18
N GLU A 34 -5.60 -13.13 -13.88
CA GLU A 34 -5.36 -13.62 -12.53
C GLU A 34 -4.91 -12.51 -11.56
N PHE A 35 -4.07 -11.58 -12.00
CA PHE A 35 -3.68 -10.44 -11.16
C PHE A 35 -4.88 -9.55 -10.80
N ASN A 36 -5.75 -9.26 -11.77
CA ASN A 36 -6.93 -8.43 -11.54
C ASN A 36 -7.95 -9.11 -10.62
N ARG A 37 -8.10 -10.43 -10.67
CA ARG A 37 -8.91 -11.16 -9.70
C ARG A 37 -8.43 -10.91 -8.27
N LEU A 38 -7.12 -11.01 -8.03
CA LEU A 38 -6.53 -10.78 -6.71
C LEU A 38 -6.56 -9.30 -6.30
N TYR A 39 -6.34 -8.38 -7.24
CA TYR A 39 -6.46 -6.95 -6.97
C TYR A 39 -7.89 -6.57 -6.57
N ASN A 40 -8.91 -7.11 -7.24
CA ASN A 40 -10.31 -6.90 -6.88
C ASN A 40 -10.63 -7.44 -5.48
N GLU A 41 -10.10 -8.62 -5.12
CA GLU A 41 -10.24 -9.19 -3.78
C GLU A 41 -9.62 -8.30 -2.70
N LEU A 42 -8.51 -7.65 -3.01
CA LEU A 42 -7.81 -6.69 -2.15
C LEU A 42 -8.33 -5.25 -2.25
N GLN A 43 -9.32 -4.99 -3.11
CA GLN A 43 -9.87 -3.67 -3.43
C GLN A 43 -8.80 -2.67 -3.90
N VAL A 44 -8.02 -3.11 -4.89
CA VAL A 44 -6.99 -2.32 -5.56
C VAL A 44 -7.36 -2.21 -7.03
N GLU A 45 -7.28 -1.00 -7.58
CA GLU A 45 -7.57 -0.70 -8.98
C GLU A 45 -6.41 0.09 -9.59
N PHE A 46 -6.21 -0.07 -10.90
CA PHE A 46 -5.16 0.62 -11.65
C PHE A 46 -5.73 1.27 -12.91
N ASP A 47 -5.37 2.52 -13.16
CA ASP A 47 -5.69 3.21 -14.41
C ASP A 47 -4.80 2.76 -15.59
N SER A 48 -3.64 2.17 -15.30
CA SER A 48 -2.66 1.76 -16.30
C SER A 48 -1.87 0.52 -15.89
N TYR A 49 -1.65 -0.38 -16.86
CA TYR A 49 -0.88 -1.61 -16.72
C TYR A 49 0.37 -1.60 -17.62
N ASN A 50 0.92 -0.42 -17.88
CA ASN A 50 2.11 -0.25 -18.72
C ASN A 50 3.36 -0.80 -18.01
N GLY A 51 3.75 -2.02 -18.38
CA GLY A 51 4.98 -2.66 -17.93
C GLY A 51 6.22 -2.20 -18.73
N GLU A 52 7.37 -2.78 -18.39
CA GLU A 52 8.68 -2.42 -18.96
C GLU A 52 8.70 -2.42 -20.50
N ALA A 53 8.06 -3.41 -21.13
CA ALA A 53 8.05 -3.56 -22.58
C ALA A 53 7.45 -2.36 -23.32
N PHE A 54 6.51 -1.63 -22.70
CA PHE A 54 5.87 -0.44 -23.28
C PHE A 54 6.86 0.71 -23.56
N TYR A 55 8.00 0.71 -22.87
CA TYR A 55 9.00 1.77 -22.96
C TYR A 55 10.21 1.39 -23.82
N ASN A 56 10.29 0.17 -24.35
CA ASN A 56 11.48 -0.30 -25.06
C ASN A 56 11.80 0.53 -26.31
N ASP A 57 10.78 0.92 -27.08
CA ASP A 57 10.87 1.77 -28.26
C ASP A 57 11.17 3.26 -27.94
N LYS A 58 11.21 3.62 -26.66
CA LYS A 58 11.44 5.00 -26.18
C LYS A 58 12.82 5.19 -25.54
N MET A 59 13.60 4.11 -25.41
CA MET A 59 14.90 4.15 -24.72
C MET A 59 15.98 4.86 -25.54
N ASP A 60 15.98 4.70 -26.87
CA ASP A 60 17.00 5.33 -27.72
C ASP A 60 16.94 6.86 -27.67
N ALA A 61 15.72 7.43 -27.64
CA ALA A 61 15.53 8.87 -27.47
C ALA A 61 16.15 9.41 -26.17
N VAL A 62 16.15 8.63 -25.08
CA VAL A 62 16.82 9.02 -23.83
C VAL A 62 18.33 9.14 -24.05
N VAL A 63 18.91 8.17 -24.76
CA VAL A 63 20.35 8.11 -25.00
C VAL A 63 20.78 9.25 -25.92
N ASP A 64 19.98 9.56 -26.95
CA ASP A 64 20.23 10.67 -27.85
C ASP A 64 20.23 12.00 -27.08
N ILE A 65 19.24 12.23 -26.21
CA ILE A 65 19.19 13.44 -25.36
C ILE A 65 20.43 13.54 -24.46
N LEU A 66 20.85 12.44 -23.84
CA LEU A 66 22.05 12.41 -23.00
C LEU A 66 23.32 12.70 -23.81
N SER A 67 23.40 12.19 -25.05
CA SER A 67 24.51 12.43 -25.96
C SER A 67 24.57 13.88 -26.43
N GLU A 68 23.44 14.45 -26.87
CA GLU A 68 23.32 15.84 -27.30
C GLU A 68 23.70 16.84 -26.21
N LYS A 69 23.39 16.51 -24.95
CA LYS A 69 23.76 17.30 -23.77
C LYS A 69 25.20 17.07 -23.30
N GLY A 70 25.95 16.17 -23.94
CA GLY A 70 27.34 15.86 -23.57
C GLY A 70 27.48 15.19 -22.20
N LEU A 71 26.46 14.46 -21.74
CA LEU A 71 26.43 13.84 -20.41
C LEU A 71 26.99 12.41 -20.39
N LEU A 72 27.07 11.76 -21.56
CA LEU A 72 27.59 10.39 -21.68
C LEU A 72 29.12 10.39 -21.69
N VAL A 73 29.70 9.68 -20.75
CA VAL A 73 31.14 9.42 -20.64
C VAL A 73 31.39 7.94 -20.88
N GLU A 74 32.44 7.61 -21.63
CA GLU A 74 32.87 6.23 -21.82
C GLU A 74 33.65 5.73 -20.59
N SER A 75 33.27 4.56 -20.08
CA SER A 75 33.91 3.89 -18.94
C SER A 75 33.94 2.39 -19.19
N GLU A 76 35.13 1.81 -19.35
CA GLU A 76 35.31 0.37 -19.61
C GLU A 76 34.50 -0.15 -20.82
N GLY A 77 34.38 0.68 -21.86
CA GLY A 77 33.60 0.41 -23.07
C GLY A 77 32.09 0.59 -22.92
N ALA A 78 31.59 0.93 -21.73
CA ALA A 78 30.20 1.26 -21.48
C ALA A 78 29.97 2.79 -21.48
N GLN A 79 28.71 3.23 -21.66
CA GLN A 79 28.34 4.64 -21.54
C GLN A 79 27.67 4.90 -20.19
N VAL A 80 28.20 5.87 -19.45
CA VAL A 80 27.76 6.22 -18.10
C VAL A 80 27.50 7.72 -17.95
N VAL A 81 26.71 8.10 -16.95
CA VAL A 81 26.56 9.49 -16.49
C VAL A 81 27.21 9.63 -15.12
N ASN A 82 28.17 10.55 -14.99
CA ASN A 82 28.82 10.83 -13.70
C ASN A 82 27.87 11.61 -12.79
N LEU A 83 27.72 11.14 -11.54
CA LEU A 83 26.81 11.71 -10.54
C LEU A 83 27.52 12.06 -9.22
N GLU A 84 28.85 12.15 -9.21
CA GLU A 84 29.66 12.47 -8.03
C GLU A 84 29.22 13.79 -7.37
N LYS A 85 28.75 14.77 -8.17
CA LYS A 85 28.25 16.05 -7.66
C LYS A 85 27.02 15.94 -6.74
N TYR A 86 26.33 14.81 -6.78
CA TYR A 86 25.19 14.49 -5.89
C TYR A 86 25.58 13.55 -4.74
N GLY A 87 26.87 13.28 -4.54
CA GLY A 87 27.37 12.33 -3.54
C GLY A 87 27.10 10.86 -3.89
N ILE A 88 26.91 10.56 -5.17
CA ILE A 88 26.72 9.19 -5.67
C ILE A 88 28.04 8.72 -6.29
N GLU A 89 28.74 7.80 -5.60
CA GLU A 89 30.07 7.32 -6.01
C GLU A 89 30.04 6.50 -7.31
N HIS A 90 28.97 5.72 -7.52
CA HIS A 90 28.86 4.88 -8.72
C HIS A 90 28.07 5.62 -9.81
N PRO A 91 28.66 5.81 -11.01
CA PRO A 91 27.98 6.48 -12.10
C PRO A 91 26.77 5.67 -12.57
N ALA A 92 25.79 6.35 -13.17
CA ALA A 92 24.63 5.70 -13.75
C ALA A 92 25.03 5.01 -15.07
N LEU A 93 24.93 3.68 -15.13
CA LEU A 93 25.24 2.90 -16.33
C LEU A 93 24.07 2.93 -17.31
N ILE A 94 24.22 3.62 -18.45
CA ILE A 94 23.16 3.87 -19.43
C ILE A 94 23.14 2.81 -20.53
N LYS A 95 24.31 2.51 -21.11
CA LYS A 95 24.51 1.45 -22.11
C LYS A 95 25.71 0.61 -21.73
N LYS A 96 25.60 -0.71 -21.84
CA LYS A 96 26.71 -1.66 -21.70
C LYS A 96 27.64 -1.59 -22.91
N SER A 97 28.80 -2.25 -22.79
CA SER A 97 29.79 -2.36 -23.88
C SER A 97 29.31 -3.16 -25.09
N ASP A 98 28.28 -3.99 -24.93
CA ASP A 98 27.59 -4.68 -26.03
C ASP A 98 26.49 -3.82 -26.69
N GLY A 99 26.31 -2.57 -26.23
CA GLY A 99 25.29 -1.64 -26.71
C GLY A 99 23.92 -1.82 -26.06
N ALA A 100 23.72 -2.83 -25.21
CA ALA A 100 22.44 -3.09 -24.57
C ALA A 100 22.10 -2.00 -23.53
N THR A 101 20.87 -1.50 -23.58
CA THR A 101 20.30 -0.57 -22.59
C THR A 101 19.94 -1.27 -21.29
N LEU A 102 19.98 -0.54 -20.18
CA LEU A 102 19.71 -1.07 -18.84
C LEU A 102 18.42 -0.54 -18.20
N TYR A 103 18.10 -1.08 -17.03
CA TYR A 103 16.93 -0.70 -16.23
C TYR A 103 16.81 0.81 -16.04
N ILE A 104 17.91 1.52 -15.76
CA ILE A 104 17.86 2.98 -15.56
C ILE A 104 17.47 3.75 -16.83
N THR A 105 17.92 3.31 -18.00
CA THR A 105 17.57 3.93 -19.30
C THR A 105 16.07 3.75 -19.58
N ARG A 106 15.52 2.59 -19.23
CA ARG A 106 14.09 2.34 -19.33
C ARG A 106 13.29 3.18 -18.35
N ASP A 107 13.73 3.30 -17.10
CA ASP A 107 13.04 4.13 -16.10
C ASP A 107 13.14 5.62 -16.41
N LEU A 108 14.22 6.08 -17.05
CA LEU A 108 14.32 7.43 -17.61
C LEU A 108 13.27 7.63 -18.72
N ALA A 109 13.15 6.67 -19.64
CA ALA A 109 12.12 6.71 -20.68
C ALA A 109 10.71 6.74 -20.08
N ALA A 110 10.47 5.95 -19.03
CA ALA A 110 9.19 5.93 -18.31
C ALA A 110 8.90 7.25 -17.60
N ALA A 111 9.90 7.86 -16.95
CA ALA A 111 9.74 9.16 -16.29
C ALA A 111 9.42 10.28 -17.30
N LEU A 112 10.13 10.32 -18.43
CA LEU A 112 9.87 11.29 -19.51
C LEU A 112 8.48 11.09 -20.11
N TYR A 113 8.10 9.83 -20.43
CA TYR A 113 6.78 9.50 -20.93
C TYR A 113 5.69 9.99 -19.95
N ARG A 114 5.80 9.64 -18.67
CA ARG A 114 4.81 10.02 -17.65
C ARG A 114 4.72 11.53 -17.48
N LYS A 115 5.85 12.25 -17.55
CA LYS A 115 5.82 13.72 -17.47
C LYS A 115 5.12 14.31 -18.67
N ASN A 116 5.43 13.84 -19.88
CA ASN A 116 4.84 14.34 -21.11
C ASN A 116 3.34 14.04 -21.20
N GLU A 117 2.94 12.80 -20.91
CA GLU A 117 1.57 12.31 -21.03
C GLU A 117 0.66 12.90 -19.94
N TYR A 118 1.09 12.82 -18.67
CA TYR A 118 0.22 13.15 -17.54
C TYR A 118 0.46 14.55 -16.96
N GLN A 119 1.56 15.21 -17.32
CA GLN A 119 1.95 16.50 -16.76
C GLN A 119 1.89 16.52 -15.23
N PHE A 120 2.37 15.44 -14.59
CA PHE A 120 2.20 15.24 -13.17
C PHE A 120 2.79 16.38 -12.34
N ALA A 121 2.11 16.73 -11.24
CA ALA A 121 2.64 17.60 -10.18
C ALA A 121 3.48 16.82 -9.15
N LYS A 122 3.28 15.50 -9.06
CA LYS A 122 4.07 14.61 -8.22
C LYS A 122 4.07 13.20 -8.80
N SER A 123 5.22 12.51 -8.76
CA SER A 123 5.33 11.10 -9.17
C SER A 123 5.90 10.28 -8.03
N ILE A 124 5.10 9.38 -7.48
CA ILE A 124 5.45 8.58 -6.30
C ILE A 124 5.77 7.15 -6.73
N TYR A 125 7.00 6.71 -6.46
CA TYR A 125 7.46 5.36 -6.73
C TYR A 125 7.45 4.57 -5.42
N VAL A 126 6.46 3.70 -5.22
CA VAL A 126 6.36 2.80 -4.06
C VAL A 126 7.12 1.51 -4.40
N VAL A 127 8.40 1.44 -4.04
CA VAL A 127 9.30 0.35 -4.44
C VAL A 127 10.22 -0.03 -3.28
N GLY A 128 10.53 -1.32 -3.13
CA GLY A 128 11.35 -1.83 -2.03
C GLY A 128 12.69 -1.09 -1.85
N GLN A 129 13.12 -0.97 -0.60
CA GLN A 129 14.29 -0.15 -0.23
C GLN A 129 15.61 -0.58 -0.86
N GLU A 130 15.72 -1.83 -1.35
CA GLU A 130 16.90 -2.31 -2.08
C GLU A 130 17.16 -1.51 -3.37
N GLN A 131 16.13 -0.82 -3.92
CA GLN A 131 16.24 0.02 -5.11
C GLN A 131 16.52 1.50 -4.80
N SER A 132 16.82 1.87 -3.55
CA SER A 132 16.99 3.29 -3.17
C SER A 132 18.12 4.00 -3.92
N VAL A 133 19.23 3.30 -4.19
CA VAL A 133 20.35 3.88 -4.97
C VAL A 133 19.92 4.14 -6.41
N HIS A 134 19.19 3.21 -7.01
CA HIS A 134 18.66 3.33 -8.37
C HIS A 134 17.77 4.57 -8.51
N PHE A 135 16.82 4.82 -7.60
CA PHE A 135 15.97 6.02 -7.68
C PHE A 135 16.73 7.33 -7.42
N LYS A 136 17.77 7.31 -6.58
CA LYS A 136 18.68 8.46 -6.44
C LYS A 136 19.41 8.75 -7.74
N GLN A 137 19.91 7.71 -8.42
CA GLN A 137 20.55 7.84 -9.72
C GLN A 137 19.57 8.34 -10.78
N LEU A 138 18.37 7.77 -10.87
CA LEU A 138 17.31 8.19 -11.80
C LEU A 138 17.04 9.70 -11.67
N LYS A 139 16.78 10.17 -10.45
CA LYS A 139 16.52 11.59 -10.17
C LYS A 139 17.72 12.46 -10.54
N ALA A 140 18.92 12.04 -10.16
CA ALA A 140 20.15 12.79 -10.44
C ALA A 140 20.44 12.91 -11.95
N VAL A 141 20.22 11.83 -12.73
CA VAL A 141 20.35 11.87 -14.20
C VAL A 141 19.31 12.82 -14.82
N LEU A 142 18.05 12.78 -14.37
CA LEU A 142 17.04 13.73 -14.85
C LEU A 142 17.42 15.18 -14.56
N GLN A 143 18.02 15.44 -13.39
CA GLN A 143 18.53 16.76 -13.05
C GLN A 143 19.72 17.17 -13.96
N GLU A 144 20.65 16.26 -14.28
CA GLU A 144 21.71 16.53 -15.28
C GLU A 144 21.13 16.84 -16.67
N MET A 145 20.03 16.17 -17.04
CA MET A 145 19.32 16.45 -18.29
C MET A 145 18.65 17.84 -18.28
N GLY A 146 18.65 18.56 -17.16
CA GLY A 146 18.05 19.89 -17.02
C GLY A 146 16.54 19.84 -16.75
N TYR A 147 16.06 18.74 -16.16
CA TYR A 147 14.65 18.58 -15.81
C TYR A 147 14.41 18.86 -14.33
N ASP A 148 14.04 20.11 -14.01
CA ASP A 148 13.77 20.54 -12.62
C ASP A 148 12.59 19.80 -11.98
N TRP A 149 11.66 19.29 -12.79
CA TRP A 149 10.56 18.44 -12.31
C TRP A 149 11.05 17.08 -11.77
N SER A 150 12.34 16.75 -11.86
CA SER A 150 12.92 15.62 -11.14
C SER A 150 12.70 15.73 -9.62
N ASP A 151 12.54 16.96 -9.10
CA ASP A 151 12.18 17.21 -7.70
C ASP A 151 10.77 16.77 -7.32
N ASP A 152 9.86 16.67 -8.29
CA ASP A 152 8.50 16.15 -8.10
C ASP A 152 8.47 14.61 -8.03
N ILE A 153 9.58 13.93 -8.33
CA ILE A 153 9.71 12.48 -8.20
C ILE A 153 10.14 12.11 -6.77
N THR A 154 9.34 11.25 -6.14
CA THR A 154 9.60 10.74 -4.78
C THR A 154 9.65 9.22 -4.78
N HIS A 155 10.76 8.64 -4.33
CA HIS A 155 10.83 7.22 -3.97
C HIS A 155 10.31 7.04 -2.55
N VAL A 156 9.29 6.20 -2.39
CA VAL A 156 8.73 5.78 -1.10
C VAL A 156 9.19 4.34 -0.86
N PRO A 157 10.32 4.15 -0.16
CA PRO A 157 10.86 2.82 0.11
C PRO A 157 10.00 2.06 1.12
N PHE A 158 9.97 0.73 0.98
CA PHE A 158 9.45 -0.18 2.01
C PHE A 158 10.43 -1.33 2.29
N GLY A 159 10.36 -1.88 3.51
CA GLY A 159 11.18 -2.98 4.00
C GLY A 159 10.71 -4.34 3.47
N LEU A 160 11.40 -5.41 3.86
CA LEU A 160 11.07 -6.74 3.36
C LEU A 160 10.09 -7.47 4.29
N VAL A 161 9.22 -8.29 3.67
CA VAL A 161 8.52 -9.35 4.37
C VAL A 161 9.46 -10.55 4.49
N THR A 162 9.63 -11.05 5.71
CA THR A 162 10.42 -12.25 6.01
C THR A 162 9.53 -13.38 6.50
N LYS A 163 10.08 -14.60 6.51
CA LYS A 163 9.49 -15.75 7.19
C LYS A 163 10.56 -16.42 8.03
N GLU A 164 10.34 -16.52 9.33
CA GLU A 164 11.33 -17.03 10.31
C GLU A 164 12.66 -16.26 10.24
N GLY A 165 12.58 -14.93 10.07
CA GLY A 165 13.72 -14.02 9.93
C GLY A 165 14.49 -14.15 8.62
N LYS A 166 14.00 -14.95 7.65
CA LYS A 166 14.66 -15.14 6.35
C LYS A 166 13.88 -14.46 5.24
N LYS A 167 14.62 -13.81 4.32
CA LYS A 167 14.07 -13.27 3.08
C LYS A 167 13.34 -14.37 2.30
N LEU A 168 12.18 -14.04 1.76
CA LEU A 168 11.43 -14.94 0.91
C LEU A 168 12.25 -15.29 -0.34
N SER A 169 12.22 -16.57 -0.74
CA SER A 169 12.99 -17.10 -1.86
C SER A 169 12.30 -18.30 -2.46
N THR A 170 11.88 -18.16 -3.72
CA THR A 170 11.31 -19.24 -4.52
C THR A 170 12.30 -20.40 -4.69
N ARG A 171 13.58 -20.10 -4.96
CA ARG A 171 14.65 -21.10 -5.11
C ARG A 171 14.88 -21.96 -3.85
N LYS A 172 14.66 -21.40 -2.66
CA LYS A 172 14.80 -22.11 -1.38
C LYS A 172 13.47 -22.68 -0.86
N GLY A 173 12.38 -22.54 -1.62
CA GLY A 173 11.02 -22.95 -1.20
C GLY A 173 10.42 -22.09 -0.08
N ASN A 174 11.11 -21.03 0.36
CA ASN A 174 10.64 -20.13 1.42
C ASN A 174 9.78 -19.02 0.81
N VAL A 175 8.59 -19.35 0.34
CA VAL A 175 7.68 -18.40 -0.30
C VAL A 175 6.37 -18.32 0.48
N ILE A 176 5.76 -17.13 0.44
CA ILE A 176 4.39 -16.90 0.90
C ILE A 176 3.60 -16.52 -0.34
N LEU A 177 2.60 -17.32 -0.68
CA LEU A 177 1.70 -17.03 -1.79
C LEU A 177 0.51 -16.22 -1.26
N LEU A 178 0.20 -15.12 -1.93
CA LEU A 178 -0.80 -14.16 -1.45
C LEU A 178 -2.22 -14.75 -1.46
N GLU A 179 -2.64 -15.40 -2.53
CA GLU A 179 -3.98 -16.00 -2.61
C GLU A 179 -4.25 -17.04 -1.50
N PRO A 180 -3.40 -18.08 -1.28
CA PRO A 180 -3.57 -18.99 -0.15
C PRO A 180 -3.56 -18.29 1.21
N THR A 181 -2.78 -17.21 1.33
CA THR A 181 -2.71 -16.41 2.56
C THR A 181 -4.02 -15.69 2.83
N VAL A 182 -4.61 -15.06 1.81
CA VAL A 182 -5.92 -14.40 1.92
C VAL A 182 -7.01 -15.41 2.26
N ALA A 183 -7.07 -16.52 1.54
CA ALA A 183 -8.05 -17.58 1.81
C ALA A 183 -7.96 -18.12 3.25
N GLU A 184 -6.74 -18.36 3.74
CA GLU A 184 -6.51 -18.82 5.13
C GLU A 184 -6.89 -17.73 6.15
N ALA A 185 -6.58 -16.45 5.89
CA ALA A 185 -6.98 -15.34 6.76
C ALA A 185 -8.50 -15.24 6.90
N VAL A 186 -9.23 -15.35 5.78
CA VAL A 186 -10.69 -15.33 5.73
C VAL A 186 -11.28 -16.54 6.46
N SER A 187 -10.72 -17.73 6.25
CA SER A 187 -11.14 -18.95 6.95
C SER A 187 -10.99 -18.84 8.47
N ARG A 188 -9.85 -18.29 8.94
CA ARG A 188 -9.61 -18.05 10.37
C ARG A 188 -10.56 -16.98 10.93
N ALA A 189 -10.75 -15.87 10.22
CA ALA A 189 -11.68 -14.83 10.61
C ALA A 189 -13.11 -15.39 10.74
N LYS A 190 -13.56 -16.22 9.79
CA LYS A 190 -14.86 -16.90 9.84
C LYS A 190 -15.00 -17.78 11.08
N THR A 191 -13.98 -18.57 11.40
CA THR A 191 -13.98 -19.46 12.58
C THR A 191 -14.13 -18.64 13.87
N GLN A 192 -13.43 -17.52 13.99
CA GLN A 192 -13.54 -16.64 15.16
C GLN A 192 -14.90 -15.94 15.25
N ILE A 193 -15.45 -15.50 14.12
CA ILE A 193 -16.80 -14.92 14.04
C ILE A 193 -17.85 -15.95 14.46
N GLU A 194 -17.79 -17.17 13.94
CA GLU A 194 -18.74 -18.25 14.29
C GLU A 194 -18.67 -18.62 15.77
N ALA A 195 -17.48 -18.60 16.38
CA ALA A 195 -17.33 -18.85 17.81
C ALA A 195 -17.94 -17.74 18.69
N LYS A 196 -17.89 -16.47 18.25
CA LYS A 196 -18.36 -15.31 19.02
C LYS A 196 -19.83 -14.93 18.73
N ASN A 197 -20.27 -15.11 17.49
CA ASN A 197 -21.59 -14.71 17.01
C ASN A 197 -22.14 -15.72 15.96
N PRO A 198 -22.59 -16.90 16.41
CA PRO A 198 -23.09 -17.96 15.53
C PRO A 198 -24.32 -17.58 14.71
N GLU A 199 -25.02 -16.49 15.03
CA GLU A 199 -26.25 -16.08 14.33
C GLU A 199 -26.03 -14.84 13.46
N LEU A 200 -24.78 -14.42 13.26
CA LEU A 200 -24.46 -13.27 12.41
C LEU A 200 -24.95 -13.53 10.97
N GLU A 201 -25.70 -12.59 10.41
CA GLU A 201 -26.09 -12.60 8.99
C GLU A 201 -24.88 -12.27 8.10
N ASN A 202 -24.79 -12.86 6.91
CA ASN A 202 -23.72 -12.60 5.93
C ASN A 202 -22.30 -12.84 6.48
N LYS A 203 -22.11 -13.86 7.33
CA LYS A 203 -20.80 -14.16 7.95
C LYS A 203 -19.65 -14.28 6.96
N ASP A 204 -19.90 -14.84 5.79
CA ASP A 204 -18.87 -15.01 4.76
C ASP A 204 -18.34 -13.66 4.26
N GLN A 205 -19.23 -12.68 4.07
CA GLN A 205 -18.84 -11.32 3.69
C GLN A 205 -18.08 -10.62 4.81
N VAL A 206 -18.54 -10.77 6.06
CA VAL A 206 -17.84 -10.18 7.22
C VAL A 206 -16.48 -10.84 7.42
N ALA A 207 -16.38 -12.16 7.29
CA ALA A 207 -15.11 -12.88 7.38
C ALA A 207 -14.14 -12.47 6.27
N HIS A 208 -14.64 -12.23 5.06
CA HIS A 208 -13.84 -11.69 3.96
C HIS A 208 -13.26 -10.31 4.31
N ALA A 209 -14.13 -9.37 4.71
CA ALA A 209 -13.73 -8.02 5.12
C ALA A 209 -12.72 -8.02 6.27
N VAL A 210 -12.88 -8.93 7.24
CA VAL A 210 -11.98 -9.08 8.39
C VAL A 210 -10.65 -9.72 8.00
N GLY A 211 -10.67 -10.78 7.17
CA GLY A 211 -9.47 -11.48 6.72
C GLY A 211 -8.58 -10.62 5.82
N VAL A 212 -9.16 -9.99 4.79
CA VAL A 212 -8.45 -9.04 3.92
C VAL A 212 -7.98 -7.83 4.72
N GLY A 213 -8.84 -7.31 5.59
CA GLY A 213 -8.52 -6.19 6.47
C GLY A 213 -7.36 -6.47 7.41
N ALA A 214 -7.28 -7.69 7.96
CA ALA A 214 -6.19 -8.12 8.82
C ALA A 214 -4.84 -8.08 8.11
N ILE A 215 -4.75 -8.58 6.87
CA ILE A 215 -3.52 -8.59 6.09
C ILE A 215 -3.07 -7.16 5.78
N LYS A 216 -3.97 -6.34 5.21
CA LYS A 216 -3.67 -4.94 4.86
C LYS A 216 -3.26 -4.12 6.08
N PHE A 217 -4.03 -4.21 7.16
CA PHE A 217 -3.76 -3.44 8.37
C PHE A 217 -2.43 -3.84 9.01
N TYR A 218 -2.09 -5.13 9.01
CA TYR A 218 -0.85 -5.58 9.62
C TYR A 218 0.40 -5.13 8.87
N ASP A 219 0.35 -5.10 7.54
CA ASP A 219 1.40 -4.50 6.72
C ASP A 219 1.52 -3.00 7.02
N LEU A 220 0.38 -2.29 7.02
CA LEU A 220 0.34 -0.83 7.13
C LEU A 220 0.55 -0.28 8.56
N LYS A 221 0.46 -1.09 9.63
CA LYS A 221 0.58 -0.59 11.01
C LYS A 221 2.01 -0.34 11.47
N THR A 222 2.98 -0.94 10.79
CA THR A 222 4.40 -0.79 11.09
C THR A 222 5.00 0.28 10.19
N ASP A 223 6.05 0.98 10.64
CA ASP A 223 6.72 1.93 9.76
C ASP A 223 7.23 1.22 8.52
N ARG A 224 6.88 1.75 7.35
CA ARG A 224 7.05 1.06 6.05
C ARG A 224 8.47 0.55 5.81
N THR A 225 9.50 1.20 6.37
CA THR A 225 10.92 0.85 6.16
C THR A 225 11.40 -0.31 7.02
N ASN A 226 10.68 -0.68 8.09
CA ASN A 226 11.16 -1.70 9.02
C ASN A 226 11.05 -3.12 8.44
N GLY A 227 10.08 -3.35 7.56
CA GLY A 227 9.66 -4.71 7.20
C GLY A 227 9.06 -5.45 8.40
N TYR A 228 8.73 -6.72 8.23
CA TYR A 228 8.22 -7.57 9.31
C TYR A 228 8.36 -9.05 8.99
N ASP A 229 8.39 -9.88 10.04
CA ASP A 229 8.26 -11.32 9.88
C ASP A 229 6.79 -11.70 9.79
N PHE A 230 6.45 -12.47 8.76
CA PHE A 230 5.08 -12.85 8.47
C PHE A 230 4.54 -13.81 9.54
N ASP A 231 3.46 -13.40 10.19
CA ASP A 231 2.74 -14.20 11.18
C ASP A 231 1.23 -14.03 10.97
N LEU A 232 0.64 -15.03 10.31
CA LEU A 232 -0.78 -15.01 9.97
C LEU A 232 -1.68 -15.11 11.20
N GLU A 233 -1.23 -15.78 12.27
CA GLU A 233 -2.00 -15.93 13.50
C GLU A 233 -2.08 -14.58 14.22
N ALA A 234 -0.96 -13.87 14.31
CA ALA A 234 -0.93 -12.51 14.86
C ALA A 234 -1.77 -11.53 14.02
N MET A 235 -1.75 -11.65 12.69
CA MET A 235 -2.52 -10.78 11.78
C MET A 235 -4.02 -10.83 12.04
N VAL A 236 -4.59 -12.03 12.17
CA VAL A 236 -6.04 -12.24 12.27
C VAL A 236 -6.57 -12.26 13.71
N SER A 237 -5.73 -11.97 14.70
CA SER A 237 -6.15 -11.90 16.10
C SER A 237 -7.12 -10.74 16.34
N PHE A 238 -8.15 -10.98 17.16
CA PHE A 238 -9.08 -9.94 17.65
C PHE A 238 -8.55 -9.21 18.88
N GLU A 239 -7.37 -9.59 19.36
CA GLU A 239 -6.67 -8.99 20.49
C GLU A 239 -5.37 -8.33 20.03
N GLY A 240 -4.95 -7.30 20.75
CA GLY A 240 -3.75 -6.52 20.45
C GLY A 240 -3.98 -5.43 19.40
N GLU A 241 -2.90 -5.04 18.73
CA GLU A 241 -2.87 -3.94 17.77
C GLU A 241 -3.06 -4.45 16.34
N THR A 242 -4.29 -4.87 16.03
CA THR A 242 -4.64 -5.54 14.76
C THR A 242 -5.81 -4.87 14.04
N GLY A 243 -5.97 -5.16 12.74
CA GLY A 243 -7.13 -4.73 11.96
C GLY A 243 -8.47 -5.22 12.54
N PRO A 244 -8.61 -6.53 12.84
CA PRO A 244 -9.82 -7.06 13.47
C PRO A 244 -10.18 -6.40 14.79
N TYR A 245 -9.20 -6.01 15.62
CA TYR A 245 -9.45 -5.27 16.86
C TYR A 245 -10.15 -3.92 16.58
N VAL A 246 -9.66 -3.16 15.60
CA VAL A 246 -10.22 -1.85 15.23
C VAL A 246 -11.60 -2.01 14.57
N GLN A 247 -11.75 -2.98 13.66
CA GLN A 247 -13.04 -3.30 13.02
C GLN A 247 -14.08 -3.71 14.07
N TYR A 248 -13.70 -4.50 15.07
CA TYR A 248 -14.59 -4.93 16.14
C TYR A 248 -15.01 -3.78 17.06
N ALA A 249 -14.10 -2.83 17.36
CA ALA A 249 -14.46 -1.60 18.08
C ALA A 249 -15.50 -0.79 17.31
N TYR A 250 -15.34 -0.64 15.98
CA TYR A 250 -16.34 -0.01 15.13
C TYR A 250 -17.68 -0.75 15.14
N ALA A 251 -17.70 -2.06 14.91
CA ALA A 251 -18.92 -2.88 14.92
C ALA A 251 -19.66 -2.82 16.27
N ARG A 252 -18.91 -2.77 17.38
CA ARG A 252 -19.46 -2.56 18.72
C ARG A 252 -20.16 -1.22 18.85
N ILE A 253 -19.54 -0.13 18.40
CA ILE A 253 -20.16 1.20 18.39
C ILE A 253 -21.45 1.18 17.58
N GLN A 254 -21.43 0.59 16.39
CA GLN A 254 -22.64 0.46 15.55
C GLN A 254 -23.75 -0.31 16.25
N SER A 255 -23.41 -1.36 17.02
CA SER A 255 -24.37 -2.10 17.84
C SER A 255 -25.00 -1.22 18.93
N ILE A 256 -24.22 -0.39 19.61
CA ILE A 256 -24.71 0.55 20.63
C ILE A 256 -25.69 1.56 20.01
N LEU A 257 -25.31 2.17 18.89
CA LEU A 257 -26.13 3.16 18.20
C LEU A 257 -27.46 2.57 17.71
N ARG A 258 -27.43 1.36 17.14
CA ARG A 258 -28.65 0.64 16.73
C ARG A 258 -29.57 0.32 17.90
N LYS A 259 -29.03 -0.14 19.04
CA LYS A 259 -29.82 -0.42 20.24
C LYS A 259 -30.50 0.83 20.81
N ALA A 260 -29.90 1.99 20.63
CA ALA A 260 -30.44 3.26 21.08
C ALA A 260 -31.38 3.95 20.07
N ASP A 261 -31.46 3.43 18.83
CA ASP A 261 -32.05 4.12 17.67
C ASP A 261 -31.58 5.59 17.55
N PHE A 262 -30.28 5.81 17.81
CA PHE A 262 -29.74 7.15 17.94
C PHE A 262 -29.39 7.75 16.58
N LYS A 263 -29.79 9.02 16.38
CA LYS A 263 -29.36 9.85 15.27
C LYS A 263 -28.80 11.16 15.82
N PRO A 264 -27.60 11.59 15.40
CA PRO A 264 -27.04 12.85 15.87
C PRO A 264 -27.87 14.03 15.37
N GLU A 265 -28.09 15.00 16.23
CA GLU A 265 -28.73 16.28 15.92
C GLU A 265 -27.66 17.37 15.83
N THR A 266 -27.55 18.06 14.69
CA THR A 266 -26.52 19.09 14.49
C THR A 266 -26.65 20.26 15.46
N ALA A 267 -27.87 20.58 15.89
CA ALA A 267 -28.16 21.63 16.86
C ALA A 267 -28.28 21.10 18.31
N GLY A 268 -27.93 19.84 18.55
CA GLY A 268 -27.99 19.22 19.87
C GLY A 268 -27.00 19.87 20.85
N ASN A 269 -27.43 20.04 22.10
CA ASN A 269 -26.54 20.49 23.16
C ASN A 269 -25.90 19.27 23.84
N TYR A 270 -24.71 18.90 23.38
CA TYR A 270 -23.94 17.78 23.92
C TYR A 270 -22.95 18.27 24.98
N SER A 271 -23.00 17.65 26.15
CA SER A 271 -22.12 17.95 27.27
C SER A 271 -21.66 16.65 27.95
N LEU A 272 -20.33 16.53 28.10
CA LEU A 272 -19.65 15.48 28.83
C LEU A 272 -18.56 16.13 29.69
N ASN A 273 -18.33 15.60 30.89
CA ASN A 273 -17.38 16.18 31.84
C ASN A 273 -16.52 15.11 32.53
N ASP A 274 -16.30 13.98 31.85
CA ASP A 274 -15.44 12.90 32.32
C ASP A 274 -14.12 12.87 31.53
N ALA A 275 -13.08 12.30 32.15
CA ALA A 275 -11.74 12.29 31.56
C ALA A 275 -11.63 11.38 30.32
N GLU A 276 -12.46 10.33 30.23
CA GLU A 276 -12.37 9.34 29.15
C GLU A 276 -13.01 9.86 27.88
N SER A 277 -14.15 10.56 27.98
CA SER A 277 -14.74 11.27 26.85
C SER A 277 -13.80 12.36 26.31
N TRP A 278 -13.14 13.10 27.20
CA TRP A 278 -12.18 14.13 26.79
C TRP A 278 -10.99 13.58 25.99
N GLU A 279 -10.50 12.39 26.34
CA GLU A 279 -9.44 11.71 25.58
C GLU A 279 -9.88 11.40 24.16
N ILE A 280 -11.08 10.83 24.00
CA ILE A 280 -11.65 10.49 22.69
C ILE A 280 -11.89 11.76 21.85
N ILE A 281 -12.41 12.83 22.46
CA ILE A 281 -12.65 14.11 21.78
C ILE A 281 -11.35 14.69 21.23
N LYS A 282 -10.26 14.69 22.02
CA LYS A 282 -8.96 15.17 21.55
C LYS A 282 -8.45 14.35 20.36
N LEU A 283 -8.57 13.02 20.41
CA LEU A 283 -8.17 12.15 19.30
C LEU A 283 -8.99 12.44 18.03
N ILE A 284 -10.31 12.58 18.16
CA ILE A 284 -11.18 12.94 17.04
C ILE A 284 -10.79 14.29 16.44
N GLN A 285 -10.56 15.31 17.26
CA GLN A 285 -10.15 16.64 16.82
C GLN A 285 -8.78 16.64 16.12
N ASP A 286 -7.89 15.73 16.53
CA ASP A 286 -6.54 15.62 15.99
C ASP A 286 -6.47 14.91 14.62
N PHE A 287 -7.52 14.17 14.25
CA PHE A 287 -7.54 13.33 13.05
C PHE A 287 -7.14 14.06 11.75
N PRO A 288 -7.61 15.30 11.45
CA PRO A 288 -7.16 16.03 10.27
C PRO A 288 -5.64 16.27 10.24
N ARG A 289 -5.02 16.53 11.40
CA ARG A 289 -3.56 16.68 11.50
C ARG A 289 -2.85 15.34 11.26
N ILE A 290 -3.42 14.23 11.76
CA ILE A 290 -2.90 12.88 11.51
C ILE A 290 -2.92 12.56 10.01
N ILE A 291 -4.01 12.89 9.30
CA ILE A 291 -4.11 12.71 7.83
C ILE A 291 -3.02 13.48 7.10
N ASN A 292 -2.87 14.78 7.39
CA ASN A 292 -1.83 15.59 6.76
C ASN A 292 -0.43 15.03 7.03
N ARG A 293 -0.16 14.65 8.29
CA ARG A 293 1.13 14.07 8.66
C ARG A 293 1.40 12.75 7.92
N ALA A 294 0.40 11.88 7.77
CA ALA A 294 0.56 10.63 7.02
C ALA A 294 0.86 10.89 5.54
N ALA A 295 0.18 11.85 4.93
CA ALA A 295 0.39 12.25 3.54
C ALA A 295 1.77 12.88 3.30
N ASP A 296 2.20 13.81 4.17
CA ASP A 296 3.49 14.50 4.06
C ASP A 296 4.68 13.54 4.17
N ASN A 297 4.52 12.49 4.98
CA ASN A 297 5.58 11.50 5.23
C ASN A 297 5.45 10.23 4.37
N PHE A 298 4.36 10.08 3.60
CA PHE A 298 4.00 8.84 2.91
C PHE A 298 3.99 7.64 3.85
N GLU A 299 3.43 7.81 5.06
CA GLU A 299 3.49 6.82 6.13
C GLU A 299 2.09 6.43 6.62
N PRO A 300 1.50 5.36 6.05
CA PRO A 300 0.22 4.81 6.49
C PRO A 300 0.20 4.36 7.95
N SER A 301 1.35 4.00 8.53
CA SER A 301 1.43 3.56 9.94
C SER A 301 0.94 4.62 10.92
N ILE A 302 1.01 5.89 10.55
CA ILE A 302 0.49 7.01 11.33
C ILE A 302 -1.03 6.90 11.47
N ILE A 303 -1.75 6.53 10.40
CA ILE A 303 -3.21 6.34 10.42
C ILE A 303 -3.59 5.08 11.20
N ALA A 304 -2.86 3.99 10.97
CA ALA A 304 -3.12 2.72 11.66
C ALA A 304 -2.92 2.83 13.18
N LYS A 305 -1.81 3.44 13.64
CA LYS A 305 -1.53 3.70 15.05
C LYS A 305 -2.60 4.61 15.68
N PHE A 306 -3.02 5.66 14.96
CA PHE A 306 -4.13 6.50 15.38
C PHE A 306 -5.43 5.72 15.57
N ALA A 307 -5.79 4.87 14.59
CA ALA A 307 -7.00 4.05 14.65
C ALA A 307 -6.99 3.09 15.84
N ILE A 308 -5.83 2.46 16.12
CA ILE A 308 -5.61 1.65 17.33
C ILE A 308 -5.84 2.48 18.59
N SER A 309 -5.21 3.65 18.71
CA SER A 309 -5.35 4.50 19.90
C SER A 309 -6.80 4.94 20.12
N LEU A 310 -7.52 5.32 19.06
CA LEU A 310 -8.94 5.69 19.15
C LEU A 310 -9.82 4.50 19.55
N ALA A 311 -9.59 3.32 18.99
CA ALA A 311 -10.30 2.10 19.35
C ALA A 311 -10.03 1.70 20.82
N GLN A 312 -8.80 1.81 21.30
CA GLN A 312 -8.42 1.55 22.69
C GLN A 312 -9.08 2.55 23.65
N ALA A 313 -9.04 3.84 23.32
CA ALA A 313 -9.69 4.89 24.11
C ALA A 313 -11.20 4.65 24.23
N PHE A 314 -11.87 4.31 23.12
CA PHE A 314 -13.30 3.99 23.13
C PHE A 314 -13.61 2.72 23.92
N ASN A 315 -12.82 1.66 23.76
CA ASN A 315 -13.03 0.41 24.50
C ASN A 315 -12.87 0.59 26.01
N LYS A 316 -11.91 1.43 26.44
CA LYS A 316 -11.75 1.83 27.84
C LYS A 316 -12.98 2.60 28.34
N TYR A 317 -13.41 3.61 27.59
CA TYR A 317 -14.61 4.39 27.90
C TYR A 317 -15.86 3.51 28.03
N TYR A 318 -16.07 2.58 27.10
CA TYR A 318 -17.18 1.63 27.12
C TYR A 318 -17.13 0.69 28.35
N ALA A 319 -15.94 0.33 28.83
CA ALA A 319 -15.80 -0.56 29.98
C ALA A 319 -16.19 0.13 31.31
N HIS A 320 -15.97 1.44 31.43
CA HIS A 320 -16.24 2.19 32.66
C HIS A 320 -17.55 3.00 32.61
N THR A 321 -18.04 3.34 31.42
CA THR A 321 -19.22 4.18 31.24
C THR A 321 -20.39 3.40 30.68
N ARG A 322 -21.52 3.41 31.41
CA ARG A 322 -22.78 2.84 30.93
C ARG A 322 -23.44 3.80 29.94
N ILE A 323 -23.21 3.56 28.64
CA ILE A 323 -23.66 4.47 27.57
C ILE A 323 -25.18 4.46 27.38
N LEU A 324 -25.83 3.28 27.49
CA LEU A 324 -27.25 3.12 27.18
C LEU A 324 -28.19 3.45 28.35
N ASP A 325 -27.64 3.54 29.57
CA ASP A 325 -28.42 3.81 30.78
C ASP A 325 -29.11 5.18 30.69
N GLU A 326 -30.33 5.25 31.23
CA GLU A 326 -31.07 6.51 31.32
C GLU A 326 -30.31 7.50 32.20
N SER A 327 -29.77 8.54 31.57
CA SER A 327 -29.03 9.62 32.24
C SER A 327 -29.13 10.90 31.41
N PRO A 328 -28.98 12.09 32.01
CA PRO A 328 -28.96 13.35 31.27
C PRO A 328 -27.85 13.42 30.20
N GLU A 329 -26.80 12.63 30.36
CA GLU A 329 -25.65 12.59 29.45
C GLU A 329 -25.82 11.58 28.32
N ARG A 330 -26.83 10.71 28.35
CA ARG A 330 -27.01 9.59 27.41
C ARG A 330 -26.81 10.00 25.95
N ASP A 331 -27.48 11.06 25.53
CA ASP A 331 -27.41 11.52 24.13
C ASP A 331 -26.05 12.12 23.79
N SER A 332 -25.36 12.77 24.74
CA SER A 332 -23.97 13.21 24.59
C SER A 332 -23.01 12.03 24.43
N ARG A 333 -23.22 10.95 25.20
CA ARG A 333 -22.40 9.73 25.12
C ARG A 333 -22.63 9.00 23.79
N LEU A 334 -23.86 8.98 23.30
CA LEU A 334 -24.23 8.43 22.00
C LEU A 334 -23.67 9.28 20.85
N ALA A 335 -23.69 10.60 20.98
CA ALA A 335 -23.06 11.51 20.01
C ALA A 335 -21.54 11.30 19.92
N LEU A 336 -20.85 11.15 21.06
CA LEU A 336 -19.43 10.80 21.08
C LEU A 336 -19.17 9.45 20.42
N SER A 337 -20.01 8.45 20.70
CA SER A 337 -19.91 7.13 20.07
C SER A 337 -20.08 7.23 18.56
N TYR A 338 -21.08 7.98 18.09
CA TYR A 338 -21.30 8.24 16.67
C TYR A 338 -20.09 8.90 16.00
N ALA A 339 -19.56 9.99 16.59
CA ALA A 339 -18.39 10.67 16.06
C ALA A 339 -17.15 9.76 16.01
N THR A 340 -16.97 8.93 17.04
CA THR A 340 -15.90 7.91 17.09
C THR A 340 -16.05 6.90 15.94
N ALA A 341 -17.25 6.39 15.70
CA ALA A 341 -17.52 5.47 14.60
C ALA A 341 -17.22 6.08 13.23
N VAL A 342 -17.59 7.35 13.01
CA VAL A 342 -17.28 8.07 11.76
C VAL A 342 -15.78 8.13 11.54
N VAL A 343 -15.01 8.55 12.56
CA VAL A 343 -13.56 8.69 12.45
C VAL A 343 -12.86 7.34 12.28
N LEU A 344 -13.28 6.30 13.02
CA LEU A 344 -12.74 4.95 12.84
C LEU A 344 -13.00 4.41 11.43
N LYS A 345 -14.21 4.61 10.91
CA LYS A 345 -14.57 4.19 9.54
C LYS A 345 -13.69 4.88 8.51
N GLU A 346 -13.49 6.19 8.65
CA GLU A 346 -12.62 6.95 7.74
C GLU A 346 -11.14 6.54 7.86
N ALA A 347 -10.63 6.27 9.07
CA ALA A 347 -9.27 5.79 9.25
C ALA A 347 -9.06 4.41 8.59
N LEU A 348 -10.01 3.49 8.74
CA LEU A 348 -9.98 2.19 8.06
C LEU A 348 -10.08 2.36 6.53
N ARG A 349 -10.97 3.22 6.03
CA ARG A 349 -11.12 3.50 4.60
C ARG A 349 -9.83 4.04 3.98
N LEU A 350 -9.12 4.96 4.65
CA LEU A 350 -7.83 5.49 4.19
C LEU A 350 -6.74 4.40 4.09
N LEU A 351 -6.85 3.33 4.88
CA LEU A 351 -5.97 2.17 4.82
C LEU A 351 -6.46 1.10 3.81
N GLY A 352 -7.58 1.35 3.12
CA GLY A 352 -8.26 0.37 2.27
C GLY A 352 -8.78 -0.84 3.04
N VAL A 353 -9.12 -0.68 4.32
CA VAL A 353 -9.68 -1.72 5.17
C VAL A 353 -11.18 -1.48 5.32
N GLU A 354 -11.98 -2.52 5.07
CA GLU A 354 -13.42 -2.46 5.26
C GLU A 354 -13.81 -2.36 6.75
N ALA A 355 -14.91 -1.66 7.03
CA ALA A 355 -15.45 -1.49 8.38
C ALA A 355 -16.85 -2.13 8.48
N PRO A 356 -16.95 -3.44 8.78
CA PRO A 356 -18.23 -4.13 8.87
C PRO A 356 -19.06 -3.59 10.05
N GLU A 357 -20.36 -3.35 9.84
CA GLU A 357 -21.25 -2.79 10.88
C GLU A 357 -21.70 -3.82 11.93
N LYS A 358 -21.51 -5.11 11.64
CA LYS A 358 -21.79 -6.25 12.53
C LYS A 358 -20.59 -7.21 12.40
N MET A 359 -20.12 -7.73 13.53
CA MET A 359 -19.03 -8.72 13.62
C MET A 359 -19.34 -9.75 14.70
#